data_AF-A0A7X8QDP0-F1
#
_entry.id   AF-A0A7X8QDP0-F1
#
_cell.length_a   1.000
_cell.length_b   1.000
_cell.length_c   1.000
_cell.angle_alpha   90.00
_cell.angle_beta   90.00
_cell.angle_gamma   90.00
#
_symmetry.space_group_name_H-M   'P 1'
#
loop_
_entity.id
_entity.type
_entity.pdbx_description
1 polymer ?
#
loop_
_entity_poly.entity_id
_entity_poly.type
_entity_poly.pdbx_seq_one_letter_code
_entity_poly.pdbx_strand_id
1 'polypeptide(L)'
;MQRKKVRFYLCISLLLLVFLVFFSGCMTGRLSIPIGHIKHRAHPKADALLEALPAFQAREKASVKVYSAAQVQEWLRYGSKSSTYPHDKKIVFITVDDGPNAKHGMSMIETLRRYNVAATFFYIGGYLPQNENQVKLALEYGNSIGLHSDSHNYRYLYPGRSGNADAVIQDLKVLLQRYQAILGENVAFTVYRYPGGHMSWKNLGEADQRLANFGLTWLDWNVSTGDSVREDSLSVEVIMNNVRGTTERIGDKNVIVLLMHETKAATAEALPHIIEYYSGLGYEFGILDSPKGWHER
;
A
#
# COMPACT_ATOMS: atom_id res chain seq x y z
N MET A 1 -62.97 1.22 36.80
CA MET A 1 -62.50 -0.11 37.21
C MET A 1 -61.00 -0.01 37.51
N GLN A 2 -60.68 -0.15 38.80
CA GLN A 2 -59.39 -0.18 39.54
C GLN A 2 -58.12 0.60 39.08
N ARG A 3 -57.82 1.63 39.87
CA ARG A 3 -56.47 2.13 40.26
C ARG A 3 -55.95 1.35 41.48
N LYS A 4 -54.61 1.27 41.69
CA LYS A 4 -53.86 1.25 42.98
C LYS A 4 -52.34 1.27 42.67
N LYS A 5 -51.57 2.35 42.91
CA LYS A 5 -50.97 2.91 44.16
C LYS A 5 -49.69 2.19 44.68
N VAL A 6 -48.53 2.82 44.40
CA VAL A 6 -47.42 3.27 45.31
C VAL A 6 -46.94 2.36 46.46
N ARG A 7 -45.60 2.14 46.56
CA ARG A 7 -44.79 2.44 47.78
C ARG A 7 -43.26 2.36 47.60
N PHE A 8 -42.64 3.46 48.02
CA PHE A 8 -41.24 3.78 48.31
C PHE A 8 -40.76 3.00 49.56
N TYR A 9 -39.49 2.59 49.68
CA TYR A 9 -38.71 2.71 50.93
C TYR A 9 -37.19 2.77 50.68
N LEU A 10 -36.62 3.78 51.31
CA LEU A 10 -35.24 4.19 51.47
C LEU A 10 -34.62 3.43 52.65
N CYS A 11 -33.34 3.06 52.62
CA CYS A 11 -32.54 2.87 53.85
C CYS A 11 -31.06 3.11 53.59
N ILE A 12 -30.63 4.29 54.05
CA ILE A 12 -29.24 4.72 54.29
C ILE A 12 -29.02 4.60 55.80
N SER A 13 -27.91 4.00 56.25
CA SER A 13 -27.06 4.38 57.41
C SER A 13 -26.09 3.22 57.73
N LEU A 14 -24.77 3.38 57.70
CA LEU A 14 -23.83 4.18 58.50
C LEU A 14 -23.48 3.52 59.86
N LEU A 15 -22.24 3.03 60.01
CA LEU A 15 -21.45 2.87 61.26
C LEU A 15 -20.05 2.35 60.88
N LEU A 16 -19.05 3.21 60.70
CA LEU A 16 -18.06 3.70 61.69
C LEU A 16 -17.37 2.55 62.47
N LEU A 17 -16.12 2.18 62.15
CA LEU A 17 -14.84 2.78 62.57
C LEU A 17 -14.33 2.18 63.90
N VAL A 18 -13.33 1.29 63.81
CA VAL A 18 -12.47 0.90 64.95
C VAL A 18 -11.00 1.05 64.52
N PHE A 19 -10.27 1.74 65.39
CA PHE A 19 -8.90 2.23 65.30
C PHE A 19 -7.85 1.14 65.60
N LEU A 20 -6.81 1.10 64.76
CA LEU A 20 -5.37 1.28 65.07
C LEU A 20 -4.54 0.30 65.97
N VAL A 21 -3.32 0.06 65.43
CA VAL A 21 -2.04 -0.38 66.03
C VAL A 21 -1.77 -1.89 66.18
N PHE A 22 -0.86 -2.45 65.36
CA PHE A 22 0.51 -2.78 65.78
C PHE A 22 1.41 -3.14 64.60
N PHE A 23 2.54 -2.43 64.53
CA PHE A 23 3.72 -2.71 63.70
C PHE A 23 4.45 -3.94 64.25
N SER A 24 4.76 -4.92 63.42
CA SER A 24 5.98 -5.76 63.55
C SER A 24 6.27 -6.41 62.21
N GLY A 25 7.52 -6.32 61.76
CA GLY A 25 7.95 -6.74 60.44
C GLY A 25 8.22 -8.24 60.31
N CYS A 26 8.62 -8.57 59.07
CA CYS A 26 9.55 -9.61 58.60
C CYS A 26 9.00 -10.48 57.44
N MET A 27 9.70 -10.33 56.30
CA MET A 27 10.11 -11.38 55.35
C MET A 27 9.06 -12.05 54.44
N THR A 28 9.08 -11.57 53.19
CA THR A 28 9.30 -12.35 51.94
C THR A 28 8.78 -13.79 51.84
N GLY A 29 7.84 -14.00 50.92
CA GLY A 29 7.53 -15.31 50.34
C GLY A 29 6.32 -15.29 49.42
N ARG A 30 6.47 -14.83 48.16
CA ARG A 30 5.47 -15.04 47.11
C ARG A 30 5.62 -16.47 46.58
N LEU A 31 4.58 -17.29 46.72
CA LEU A 31 4.42 -18.52 45.96
C LEU A 31 4.05 -18.17 44.51
N SER A 32 4.91 -18.58 43.58
CA SER A 32 4.72 -18.50 42.13
C SER A 32 4.04 -19.77 41.62
N ILE A 33 2.95 -19.63 40.86
CA ILE A 33 2.36 -20.71 40.05
C ILE A 33 3.11 -20.73 38.71
N PRO A 34 3.58 -21.87 38.18
CA PRO A 34 4.32 -21.90 36.93
C PRO A 34 3.37 -21.84 35.74
N ILE A 35 3.38 -20.71 35.02
CA ILE A 35 2.84 -20.64 33.66
C ILE A 35 3.93 -21.15 32.72
N GLY A 36 3.67 -22.28 32.06
CA GLY A 36 4.56 -22.85 31.07
C GLY A 36 4.85 -21.87 29.94
N HIS A 37 6.15 -21.63 29.70
CA HIS A 37 6.66 -20.85 28.59
C HIS A 37 6.27 -21.49 27.24
N ILE A 38 5.42 -20.80 26.46
CA ILE A 38 5.47 -20.92 25.00
C ILE A 38 6.66 -20.08 24.55
N LYS A 39 7.76 -20.74 24.18
CA LYS A 39 8.88 -20.07 23.51
C LYS A 39 8.46 -19.68 22.10
N HIS A 40 8.05 -18.43 21.88
CA HIS A 40 8.24 -17.83 20.57
C HIS A 40 9.76 -17.74 20.35
N ARG A 41 10.28 -18.55 19.41
CA ARG A 41 11.63 -18.34 18.88
C ARG A 41 11.60 -17.06 18.06
N ALA A 42 11.92 -15.94 18.69
CA ALA A 42 12.40 -14.76 17.98
C ALA A 42 13.65 -15.15 17.18
N HIS A 43 13.67 -14.83 15.89
CA HIS A 43 14.82 -15.08 15.03
C HIS A 43 15.86 -13.98 15.28
N PRO A 44 17.05 -14.28 15.82
CA PRO A 44 18.03 -13.28 16.25
C PRO A 44 18.71 -12.50 15.10
N LYS A 45 18.25 -12.66 13.85
CA LYS A 45 18.72 -11.90 12.69
C LYS A 45 17.82 -10.72 12.31
N ALA A 46 16.57 -10.68 12.78
CA ALA A 46 15.65 -9.59 12.44
C ALA A 46 15.97 -8.31 13.24
N ASP A 47 16.22 -8.45 14.55
CA ASP A 47 16.49 -7.31 15.42
C ASP A 47 17.89 -6.72 15.20
N ALA A 48 18.87 -7.55 14.85
CA ALA A 48 20.23 -7.10 14.49
C ALA A 48 20.30 -6.40 13.12
N LEU A 49 19.27 -6.55 12.26
CA LEU A 49 19.18 -5.84 10.98
C LEU A 49 18.66 -4.40 11.15
N LEU A 50 17.79 -4.17 12.15
CA LEU A 50 17.22 -2.85 12.46
C LEU A 50 18.23 -1.91 13.14
N GLU A 51 19.18 -2.42 13.92
CA GLU A 51 20.16 -1.60 14.65
C GLU A 51 21.36 -1.13 13.80
N ALA A 52 21.46 -1.51 12.52
CA ALA A 52 22.52 -1.05 11.60
C ALA A 52 22.16 0.22 10.80
N LEU A 53 21.06 0.90 11.16
CA LEU A 53 20.49 2.05 10.45
C LEU A 53 21.05 3.41 10.93
N PRO A 54 22.31 3.74 10.62
CA PRO A 54 22.60 5.15 10.27
C PRO A 54 23.47 5.33 9.01
N ALA A 55 24.04 4.28 8.43
CA ALA A 55 25.02 4.40 7.33
C ALA A 55 24.44 4.22 5.90
N PHE A 56 23.21 3.71 5.76
CA PHE A 56 22.57 3.47 4.44
C PHE A 56 21.63 4.61 3.98
N GLN A 57 21.16 5.47 4.90
CA GLN A 57 20.19 6.53 4.59
C GLN A 57 20.65 7.60 3.58
N ALA A 58 21.92 7.62 3.16
CA ALA A 58 22.51 8.71 2.39
C ALA A 58 22.97 8.38 0.95
N ARG A 59 22.95 7.11 0.48
CA ARG A 59 23.66 6.77 -0.78
C ARG A 59 22.89 6.11 -1.94
N GLU A 60 21.60 5.77 -1.82
CA GLU A 60 20.85 5.20 -2.98
C GLU A 60 19.56 5.95 -3.39
N LYS A 61 19.10 6.95 -2.62
CA LYS A 61 17.97 7.80 -3.05
C LYS A 61 18.30 8.73 -4.23
N ALA A 62 19.57 8.88 -4.62
CA ALA A 62 20.01 9.89 -5.58
C ALA A 62 19.72 9.56 -7.07
N SER A 63 19.32 8.33 -7.41
CA SER A 63 19.08 7.89 -8.80
C SER A 63 17.63 7.54 -9.15
N VAL A 64 16.73 7.47 -8.16
CA VAL A 64 15.31 7.14 -8.41
C VAL A 64 14.63 8.34 -9.06
N LYS A 65 14.12 8.16 -10.28
CA LYS A 65 13.42 9.22 -11.01
C LYS A 65 11.98 9.29 -10.55
N VAL A 66 11.61 10.44 -9.98
CA VAL A 66 10.28 10.67 -9.43
C VAL A 66 9.45 11.52 -10.39
N TYR A 67 8.22 11.08 -10.67
CA TYR A 67 7.27 11.80 -11.49
C TYR A 67 5.93 11.87 -10.79
N SER A 68 5.26 13.03 -10.90
CA SER A 68 3.92 13.17 -10.35
C SER A 68 2.91 12.33 -11.15
N ALA A 69 1.93 11.74 -10.46
CA ALA A 69 0.87 11.00 -11.13
C ALA A 69 0.04 11.88 -12.09
N ALA A 70 -0.12 13.18 -11.81
CA ALA A 70 -0.75 14.14 -12.72
C ALA A 70 -0.01 14.25 -14.06
N GLN A 71 1.32 14.39 -14.01
CA GLN A 71 2.15 14.45 -15.21
C GLN A 71 2.06 13.15 -16.01
N VAL A 72 2.18 11.99 -15.36
CA VAL A 72 2.12 10.70 -16.06
C VAL A 72 0.71 10.44 -16.61
N GLN A 73 -0.35 10.81 -15.88
CA GLN A 73 -1.73 10.73 -16.37
C GLN A 73 -1.94 11.61 -17.61
N GLU A 74 -1.38 12.82 -17.63
CA GLU A 74 -1.41 13.70 -18.80
C GLU A 74 -0.72 13.05 -20.00
N TRP A 75 0.46 12.46 -19.80
CA TRP A 75 1.18 11.73 -20.84
C TRP A 75 0.38 10.55 -21.40
N LEU A 76 -0.27 9.76 -20.53
CA LEU A 76 -1.11 8.65 -20.98
C LEU A 76 -2.33 9.12 -21.79
N ARG A 77 -2.89 10.30 -21.47
CA ARG A 77 -4.08 10.83 -22.15
C ARG A 77 -3.78 11.52 -23.47
N TYR A 78 -2.69 12.29 -23.51
CA TYR A 78 -2.41 13.19 -24.63
C TYR A 78 -1.18 12.77 -25.44
N GLY A 79 -0.37 11.83 -24.93
CA GLY A 79 0.88 11.40 -25.55
C GLY A 79 1.77 12.58 -25.89
N SER A 80 2.38 12.52 -27.07
CA SER A 80 3.23 13.57 -27.67
C SER A 80 2.59 14.96 -27.82
N LYS A 81 1.28 15.11 -27.55
CA LYS A 81 0.62 16.43 -27.51
C LYS A 81 0.75 17.14 -26.16
N SER A 82 1.14 16.43 -25.09
CA SER A 82 1.44 17.07 -23.81
C SER A 82 2.72 17.90 -23.92
N SER A 83 2.69 19.13 -23.40
CA SER A 83 3.85 20.04 -23.44
C SER A 83 5.07 19.53 -22.65
N THR A 84 4.85 18.60 -21.71
CA THR A 84 5.92 18.03 -20.88
C THR A 84 6.30 16.61 -21.31
N TYR A 85 5.83 16.17 -22.48
CA TYR A 85 6.03 14.80 -22.94
C TYR A 85 7.52 14.47 -23.15
N PRO A 86 8.00 13.30 -22.69
CA PRO A 86 9.40 12.91 -22.84
C PRO A 86 9.70 12.42 -24.27
N HIS A 87 9.94 13.32 -25.21
CA HIS A 87 10.25 12.95 -26.60
C HIS A 87 11.59 12.21 -26.75
N ASP A 88 12.60 12.60 -25.98
CA ASP A 88 13.98 12.11 -26.14
C ASP A 88 14.35 10.98 -25.16
N LYS A 89 13.39 10.46 -24.40
CA LYS A 89 13.63 9.40 -23.41
C LYS A 89 12.47 8.43 -23.34
N LYS A 90 12.78 7.20 -22.97
CA LYS A 90 11.81 6.14 -22.70
C LYS A 90 11.76 5.90 -21.21
N ILE A 91 10.57 5.89 -20.63
CA ILE A 91 10.35 5.77 -19.19
C ILE A 91 9.34 4.65 -18.95
N VAL A 92 9.69 3.72 -18.07
CA VAL A 92 8.80 2.67 -17.58
C VAL A 92 8.53 2.87 -16.09
N PHE A 93 7.25 2.84 -15.74
CA PHE A 93 6.75 2.81 -14.38
C PHE A 93 6.27 1.39 -14.11
N ILE A 94 7.04 0.61 -13.35
CA ILE A 94 6.57 -0.67 -12.83
C ILE A 94 5.59 -0.35 -11.70
N THR A 95 4.35 -0.81 -11.85
CA THR A 95 3.31 -0.65 -10.83
C THR A 95 2.75 -2.00 -10.41
N VAL A 96 2.61 -2.20 -9.10
CA VAL A 96 2.24 -3.50 -8.50
C VAL A 96 1.00 -3.33 -7.63
N ASP A 97 -0.12 -3.93 -8.03
CA ASP A 97 -1.41 -3.85 -7.35
C ASP A 97 -1.64 -5.05 -6.40
N ASP A 98 -2.70 -4.94 -5.59
CA ASP A 98 -3.29 -5.99 -4.74
C ASP A 98 -2.43 -6.51 -3.57
N GLY A 99 -1.40 -5.76 -3.20
CA GLY A 99 -0.63 -5.98 -1.99
C GLY A 99 -1.19 -5.30 -0.73
N PRO A 100 -0.43 -5.32 0.39
CA PRO A 100 0.80 -6.09 0.56
C PRO A 100 0.56 -7.59 0.77
N ASN A 101 1.45 -8.42 0.22
CA ASN A 101 1.51 -9.86 0.38
C ASN A 101 2.90 -10.29 0.87
N ALA A 102 3.01 -10.72 2.13
CA ALA A 102 4.28 -11.06 2.76
C ALA A 102 5.18 -12.04 1.99
N LYS A 103 4.62 -12.89 1.12
CA LYS A 103 5.42 -13.84 0.34
C LYS A 103 5.95 -13.22 -0.95
N HIS A 104 5.07 -12.76 -1.82
CA HIS A 104 5.47 -12.32 -3.16
C HIS A 104 5.98 -10.89 -3.17
N GLY A 105 5.34 -9.97 -2.43
CA GLY A 105 5.74 -8.58 -2.34
C GLY A 105 7.16 -8.39 -1.81
N MET A 106 7.52 -9.12 -0.75
CA MET A 106 8.89 -9.12 -0.22
C MET A 106 9.91 -9.59 -1.25
N SER A 107 9.61 -10.65 -2.02
CA SER A 107 10.49 -11.13 -3.08
C SER A 107 10.64 -10.13 -4.23
N MET A 108 9.56 -9.41 -4.56
CA MET A 108 9.58 -8.35 -5.57
C MET A 108 10.44 -7.16 -5.10
N ILE A 109 10.26 -6.70 -3.86
CA ILE A 109 11.04 -5.63 -3.25
C ILE A 109 12.54 -5.96 -3.25
N GLU A 110 12.93 -7.18 -2.85
CA GLU A 110 14.34 -7.62 -2.90
C GLU A 110 14.88 -7.71 -4.34
N THR A 111 14.05 -8.07 -5.30
CA THR A 111 14.44 -8.08 -6.71
C THR A 111 14.68 -6.67 -7.23
N LEU A 112 13.77 -5.74 -6.97
CA LEU A 112 13.91 -4.32 -7.32
C LEU A 112 15.21 -3.74 -6.75
N ARG A 113 15.49 -4.01 -5.47
CA ARG A 113 16.73 -3.62 -4.80
C ARG A 113 17.98 -4.20 -5.48
N ARG A 114 17.99 -5.50 -5.85
CA ARG A 114 19.13 -6.13 -6.54
C ARG A 114 19.41 -5.53 -7.92
N TYR A 115 18.38 -5.05 -8.61
CA TYR A 115 18.51 -4.41 -9.92
C TYR A 115 18.72 -2.88 -9.83
N ASN A 116 18.76 -2.30 -8.62
CA ASN A 116 18.80 -0.86 -8.38
C ASN A 116 17.68 -0.11 -9.14
N VAL A 117 16.48 -0.67 -9.12
CA VAL A 117 15.26 -0.13 -9.73
C VAL A 117 14.21 0.03 -8.63
N ALA A 118 13.32 1.00 -8.79
CA ALA A 118 12.18 1.21 -7.89
C ALA A 118 10.85 1.06 -8.65
N ALA A 119 9.80 0.68 -7.91
CA ALA A 119 8.43 0.55 -8.40
C ALA A 119 7.45 1.37 -7.55
N THR A 120 6.20 1.47 -8.01
CA THR A 120 5.08 1.99 -7.20
C THR A 120 4.14 0.85 -6.82
N PHE A 121 3.93 0.64 -5.53
CA PHE A 121 3.03 -0.38 -5.00
C PHE A 121 1.68 0.21 -4.61
N PHE A 122 0.59 -0.34 -5.14
CA PHE A 122 -0.79 0.04 -4.88
C PHE A 122 -1.42 -0.97 -3.92
N TYR A 123 -1.40 -0.65 -2.63
CA TYR A 123 -1.86 -1.56 -1.60
C TYR A 123 -3.34 -1.37 -1.23
N ILE A 124 -3.97 -2.52 -0.93
CA ILE A 124 -5.31 -2.64 -0.38
C ILE A 124 -5.23 -2.52 1.15
N GLY A 125 -6.02 -1.61 1.71
CA GLY A 125 -5.97 -1.28 3.15
C GLY A 125 -6.26 -2.47 4.07
N GLY A 126 -7.17 -3.35 3.67
CA GLY A 126 -7.53 -4.57 4.41
C GLY A 126 -6.35 -5.51 4.69
N TYR A 127 -5.25 -5.44 3.92
CA TYR A 127 -4.07 -6.28 4.10
C TYR A 127 -2.93 -5.60 4.89
N LEU A 128 -3.01 -4.29 5.12
CA LEU A 128 -1.95 -3.53 5.78
C LEU A 128 -1.61 -4.03 7.21
N PRO A 129 -2.58 -4.31 8.10
CA PRO A 129 -2.27 -4.62 9.51
C PRO A 129 -1.39 -5.86 9.70
N GLN A 130 -1.44 -6.83 8.78
CA GLN A 130 -0.66 -8.06 8.86
C GLN A 130 0.68 -7.97 8.13
N ASN A 131 0.93 -6.87 7.40
CA ASN A 131 2.05 -6.75 6.47
C ASN A 131 2.76 -5.38 6.57
N GLU A 132 2.70 -4.71 7.72
CA GLU A 132 3.31 -3.39 7.93
C GLU A 132 4.80 -3.35 7.59
N ASN A 133 5.52 -4.45 7.83
CA ASN A 133 6.93 -4.55 7.52
C ASN A 133 7.22 -4.42 6.01
N GLN A 134 6.35 -4.97 5.16
CA GLN A 134 6.49 -4.84 3.71
C GLN A 134 6.34 -3.38 3.28
N VAL A 135 5.36 -2.67 3.86
CA VAL A 135 5.12 -1.24 3.60
C VAL A 135 6.36 -0.42 3.95
N LYS A 136 6.94 -0.64 5.13
CA LYS A 136 8.13 0.07 5.62
C LYS A 136 9.35 -0.23 4.74
N LEU A 137 9.61 -1.50 4.43
CA LEU A 137 10.75 -1.90 3.59
C LEU A 137 10.62 -1.44 2.14
N ALA A 138 9.41 -1.41 1.57
CA ALA A 138 9.18 -0.84 0.25
C ALA A 138 9.68 0.61 0.19
N LEU A 139 9.27 1.44 1.15
CA LEU A 139 9.70 2.84 1.26
C LEU A 139 11.19 2.98 1.58
N GLU A 140 11.71 2.15 2.49
CA GLU A 140 13.12 2.16 2.87
C GLU A 140 14.04 1.90 1.67
N TYR A 141 13.65 0.97 0.79
CA TYR A 141 14.37 0.63 -0.43
C TYR A 141 13.98 1.49 -1.64
N GLY A 142 13.38 2.67 -1.41
CA GLY A 142 13.18 3.69 -2.45
C GLY A 142 11.98 3.48 -3.37
N ASN A 143 11.11 2.51 -3.08
CA ASN A 143 9.84 2.35 -3.80
C ASN A 143 8.81 3.40 -3.33
N SER A 144 7.82 3.66 -4.16
CA SER A 144 6.68 4.52 -3.81
C SER A 144 5.45 3.69 -3.44
N ILE A 145 4.53 4.31 -2.70
CA ILE A 145 3.23 3.74 -2.35
C ILE A 145 2.12 4.57 -2.98
N GLY A 146 1.24 3.88 -3.70
CA GLY A 146 -0.06 4.37 -4.16
C GLY A 146 -1.21 3.75 -3.37
N LEU A 147 -2.38 4.39 -3.46
CA LEU A 147 -3.59 3.97 -2.75
C LEU A 147 -4.50 3.12 -3.64
N HIS A 148 -4.99 1.97 -3.14
CA HIS A 148 -5.80 1.02 -3.93
C HIS A 148 -7.09 0.57 -3.23
N SER A 149 -7.81 1.52 -2.62
CA SER A 149 -8.95 1.29 -1.73
C SER A 149 -8.60 0.52 -0.44
N ASP A 150 -9.44 0.65 0.58
CA ASP A 150 -9.39 -0.17 1.78
C ASP A 150 -9.97 -1.55 1.54
N SER A 151 -11.15 -1.61 0.90
CA SER A 151 -11.97 -2.82 0.83
C SER A 151 -11.78 -3.65 -0.43
N HIS A 152 -11.32 -3.03 -1.53
CA HIS A 152 -11.31 -3.62 -2.87
C HIS A 152 -12.68 -4.21 -3.30
N ASN A 153 -13.78 -3.67 -2.75
CA ASN A 153 -15.13 -4.19 -2.96
C ASN A 153 -15.85 -3.44 -4.09
N TYR A 154 -15.84 -4.01 -5.29
CA TYR A 154 -16.48 -3.42 -6.47
C TYR A 154 -17.97 -3.13 -6.30
N ARG A 155 -18.72 -3.94 -5.53
CA ARG A 155 -20.16 -3.73 -5.35
C ARG A 155 -20.46 -2.53 -4.46
N TYR A 156 -19.55 -2.24 -3.53
CA TYR A 156 -19.63 -1.08 -2.65
C TYR A 156 -19.17 0.20 -3.36
N LEU A 157 -18.00 0.13 -4.01
CA LEU A 157 -17.39 1.27 -4.70
C LEU A 157 -18.15 1.68 -5.97
N TYR A 158 -18.68 0.69 -6.70
CA TYR A 158 -19.26 0.88 -8.03
C TYR A 158 -20.59 0.13 -8.22
N PRO A 159 -21.62 0.42 -7.41
CA PRO A 159 -22.93 -0.23 -7.54
C PRO A 159 -23.46 -0.09 -8.96
N GLY A 160 -23.83 -1.21 -9.58
CA GLY A 160 -24.31 -1.21 -10.97
C GLY A 160 -23.25 -0.80 -12.01
N ARG A 161 -21.96 -0.95 -11.70
CA ARG A 161 -20.82 -0.48 -12.52
C ARG A 161 -20.72 1.05 -12.67
N SER A 162 -21.37 1.79 -11.78
CA SER A 162 -21.30 3.25 -11.71
C SER A 162 -20.63 3.66 -10.41
N GLY A 163 -19.68 4.60 -10.50
CA GLY A 163 -19.00 5.18 -9.35
C GLY A 163 -19.96 5.72 -8.31
N ASN A 164 -19.72 5.37 -7.06
CA ASN A 164 -20.32 6.00 -5.89
C ASN A 164 -19.24 6.81 -5.16
N ALA A 165 -19.24 8.13 -5.36
CA ALA A 165 -18.21 9.00 -4.82
C ALA A 165 -18.17 8.99 -3.28
N ASP A 166 -19.31 8.86 -2.60
CA ASP A 166 -19.33 8.74 -1.15
C ASP A 166 -18.69 7.46 -0.66
N ALA A 167 -18.98 6.33 -1.33
CA ALA A 167 -18.35 5.05 -1.01
C ALA A 167 -16.83 5.10 -1.23
N VAL A 168 -16.37 5.64 -2.36
CA VAL A 168 -14.94 5.79 -2.68
C VAL A 168 -14.23 6.65 -1.62
N ILE A 169 -14.81 7.78 -1.23
CA ILE A 169 -14.16 8.68 -0.27
C ILE A 169 -14.22 8.14 1.17
N GLN A 170 -15.30 7.45 1.55
CA GLN A 170 -15.36 6.80 2.85
C GLN A 170 -14.33 5.67 2.96
N ASP A 171 -14.20 4.88 1.91
CA ASP A 171 -13.19 3.82 1.79
C ASP A 171 -11.76 4.40 1.84
N LEU A 172 -11.48 5.48 1.09
CA LEU A 172 -10.21 6.20 1.13
C LEU A 172 -9.85 6.67 2.55
N LYS A 173 -10.80 7.24 3.29
CA LYS A 173 -10.54 7.75 4.64
C LYS A 173 -10.09 6.63 5.59
N VAL A 174 -10.69 5.45 5.48
CA VAL A 174 -10.25 4.27 6.25
C VAL A 174 -8.84 3.85 5.85
N LEU A 175 -8.56 3.81 4.54
CA LEU A 175 -7.23 3.49 4.03
C LEU A 175 -6.16 4.46 4.58
N LEU A 176 -6.42 5.77 4.54
CA LEU A 176 -5.51 6.78 5.07
C LEU A 176 -5.25 6.61 6.57
N GLN A 177 -6.28 6.31 7.37
CA GLN A 177 -6.13 6.05 8.81
C GLN A 177 -5.20 4.85 9.07
N ARG A 178 -5.30 3.79 8.27
CA ARG A 178 -4.41 2.63 8.40
C ARG A 178 -2.96 2.98 8.08
N TYR A 179 -2.73 3.77 7.04
CA TYR A 179 -1.38 4.24 6.73
C TYR A 179 -0.82 5.14 7.84
N GLN A 180 -1.63 6.05 8.39
CA GLN A 180 -1.22 6.90 9.50
C GLN A 180 -0.82 6.08 10.73
N ALA A 181 -1.52 4.98 11.01
CA ALA A 181 -1.15 4.07 12.11
C ALA A 181 0.21 3.37 11.89
N ILE A 182 0.64 3.17 10.64
CA ILE A 182 1.87 2.46 10.28
C ILE A 182 3.06 3.41 10.10
N LEU A 183 2.82 4.56 9.47
CA LEU A 183 3.84 5.50 8.96
C LEU A 183 3.85 6.84 9.69
N GLY A 184 2.86 7.10 10.56
CA GLY A 184 2.69 8.37 11.27
C GLY A 184 1.75 9.36 10.58
N GLU A 185 1.34 10.40 11.31
CA GLU A 185 0.27 11.32 10.89
C GLU A 185 0.61 12.19 9.65
N ASN A 186 1.89 12.45 9.42
CA ASN A 186 2.37 13.32 8.34
C ASN A 186 2.60 12.58 7.01
N VAL A 187 2.24 11.29 6.92
CA VAL A 187 2.36 10.55 5.66
C VAL A 187 1.43 11.15 4.60
N ALA A 188 1.95 11.37 3.40
CA ALA A 188 1.19 11.94 2.30
C ALA A 188 1.33 11.10 1.03
N PHE A 189 0.23 10.92 0.33
CA PHE A 189 0.16 10.16 -0.92
C PHE A 189 -0.20 11.09 -2.07
N THR A 190 0.14 10.70 -3.30
CA THR A 190 -0.13 11.51 -4.51
C THR A 190 -0.91 10.77 -5.58
N VAL A 191 -1.01 9.45 -5.47
CA VAL A 191 -1.59 8.60 -6.49
C VAL A 191 -2.58 7.61 -5.92
N TYR A 192 -3.69 7.46 -6.62
CA TYR A 192 -4.73 6.48 -6.35
C TYR A 192 -4.92 5.63 -7.61
N ARG A 193 -5.18 4.34 -7.46
CA ARG A 193 -5.65 3.51 -8.58
C ARG A 193 -6.98 2.91 -8.18
N TYR A 194 -8.00 3.13 -9.00
CA TYR A 194 -9.30 2.53 -8.76
C TYR A 194 -9.18 1.00 -8.86
N PRO A 195 -9.71 0.22 -7.89
CA PRO A 195 -9.90 -1.21 -8.04
C PRO A 195 -10.55 -1.54 -9.40
N GLY A 196 -9.86 -2.34 -10.23
CA GLY A 196 -10.28 -2.67 -11.60
C GLY A 196 -9.98 -1.62 -12.68
N GLY A 197 -9.38 -0.48 -12.34
CA GLY A 197 -9.04 0.63 -13.25
C GLY A 197 -10.19 1.62 -13.48
N HIS A 198 -9.87 2.92 -13.60
CA HIS A 198 -10.83 3.99 -13.90
C HIS A 198 -11.61 3.68 -15.17
N MET A 199 -10.92 3.20 -16.21
CA MET A 199 -11.49 2.78 -17.50
C MET A 199 -12.62 1.74 -17.43
N SER A 200 -12.73 0.99 -16.32
CA SER A 200 -13.72 -0.10 -16.16
C SER A 200 -15.09 0.36 -15.68
N TRP A 201 -15.20 1.60 -15.19
CA TRP A 201 -16.36 2.12 -14.47
C TRP A 201 -16.91 3.40 -15.10
N LYS A 202 -18.19 3.68 -14.85
CA LYS A 202 -18.87 4.90 -15.30
C LYS A 202 -18.98 5.91 -14.15
N ASN A 203 -19.24 7.18 -14.45
CA ASN A 203 -19.60 8.22 -13.48
C ASN A 203 -18.57 8.42 -12.33
N LEU A 204 -17.28 8.29 -12.61
CA LEU A 204 -16.22 8.53 -11.62
C LEU A 204 -15.88 10.03 -11.43
N GLY A 205 -16.44 10.94 -12.24
CA GLY A 205 -16.03 12.36 -12.23
C GLY A 205 -16.17 13.08 -10.88
N GLU A 206 -17.23 12.80 -10.11
CA GLU A 206 -17.37 13.36 -8.76
C GLU A 206 -16.32 12.76 -7.79
N ALA A 207 -16.08 11.45 -7.88
CA ALA A 207 -15.05 10.79 -7.08
C ALA A 207 -13.66 11.35 -7.42
N ASP A 208 -13.36 11.54 -8.71
CA ASP A 208 -12.11 12.13 -9.20
C ASP A 208 -11.87 13.53 -8.62
N GLN A 209 -12.90 14.40 -8.67
CA GLN A 209 -12.84 15.74 -8.09
C GLN A 209 -12.57 15.69 -6.57
N ARG A 210 -13.21 14.75 -5.87
CA ARG A 210 -13.05 14.62 -4.42
C ARG A 210 -11.70 14.02 -4.04
N LEU A 211 -11.17 13.05 -4.80
CA LEU A 211 -9.80 12.54 -4.65
C LEU A 211 -8.77 13.66 -4.84
N ALA A 212 -8.99 14.54 -5.83
CA ALA A 212 -8.11 15.68 -6.07
C ALA A 212 -8.06 16.66 -4.88
N ASN A 213 -9.15 16.79 -4.10
CA ASN A 213 -9.14 17.59 -2.86
C ASN A 213 -8.24 17.00 -1.76
N PHE A 214 -7.90 15.71 -1.84
CA PHE A 214 -6.88 15.07 -1.00
C PHE A 214 -5.47 15.12 -1.63
N GLY A 215 -5.30 15.81 -2.75
CA GLY A 215 -4.05 15.84 -3.50
C GLY A 215 -3.73 14.55 -4.26
N LEU A 216 -4.73 13.70 -4.50
CA LEU A 216 -4.58 12.43 -5.20
C LEU A 216 -4.95 12.56 -6.67
N THR A 217 -4.10 12.02 -7.53
CA THR A 217 -4.42 11.80 -8.95
C THR A 217 -4.67 10.32 -9.19
N TRP A 218 -5.74 9.99 -9.90
CA TRP A 218 -5.96 8.60 -10.29
C TRP A 218 -5.03 8.18 -11.45
N LEU A 219 -4.58 6.93 -11.50
CA LEU A 219 -3.76 6.46 -12.63
C LEU A 219 -4.09 5.01 -13.01
N ASP A 220 -4.37 4.78 -14.29
CA ASP A 220 -4.50 3.44 -14.87
C ASP A 220 -3.14 2.94 -15.39
N TRP A 221 -3.13 2.11 -16.43
CA TRP A 221 -1.95 1.53 -17.07
C TRP A 221 -2.18 1.44 -18.58
N ASN A 222 -1.09 1.31 -19.35
CA ASN A 222 -1.15 1.09 -20.80
C ASN A 222 -0.51 -0.24 -21.25
N VAL A 223 0.21 -0.92 -20.35
CA VAL A 223 0.78 -2.26 -20.55
C VAL A 223 0.41 -3.14 -19.36
N SER A 224 0.21 -4.43 -19.58
CA SER A 224 -0.16 -5.38 -18.52
C SER A 224 0.55 -6.72 -18.70
N THR A 225 0.91 -7.34 -17.58
CA THR A 225 1.38 -8.73 -17.49
C THR A 225 0.30 -9.76 -17.82
N GLY A 226 -0.98 -9.38 -17.74
CA GLY A 226 -2.11 -10.30 -17.88
C GLY A 226 -2.20 -11.32 -16.75
N ASP A 227 -1.64 -11.04 -15.58
CA ASP A 227 -1.55 -11.93 -14.41
C ASP A 227 -2.79 -11.95 -13.52
N SER A 228 -3.83 -11.20 -13.87
CA SER A 228 -5.15 -11.23 -13.21
C SER A 228 -5.99 -12.47 -13.58
N VAL A 229 -5.44 -13.38 -14.37
CA VAL A 229 -6.04 -14.67 -14.72
C VAL A 229 -5.76 -15.75 -13.66
N ARG A 230 -6.27 -16.96 -13.87
CA ARG A 230 -6.04 -18.08 -12.95
C ARG A 230 -4.57 -18.53 -12.93
N GLU A 231 -4.09 -18.94 -11.76
CA GLU A 231 -2.67 -19.32 -11.53
C GLU A 231 -2.21 -20.46 -12.44
N ASP A 232 -3.06 -21.45 -12.67
CA ASP A 232 -2.77 -22.65 -13.45
C ASP A 232 -2.42 -22.36 -14.92
N SER A 233 -2.79 -21.18 -15.42
CA SER A 233 -2.45 -20.71 -16.76
C SER A 233 -1.25 -19.75 -16.81
N LEU A 234 -0.67 -19.38 -15.68
CA LEU A 234 0.40 -18.38 -15.61
C LEU A 234 1.77 -19.04 -15.51
N SER A 235 2.65 -18.65 -16.43
CA SER A 235 4.09 -18.91 -16.37
C SER A 235 4.84 -17.61 -16.66
N VAL A 236 6.14 -17.58 -16.31
CA VAL A 236 7.03 -16.47 -16.66
C VAL A 236 6.99 -16.19 -18.18
N GLU A 237 6.96 -17.23 -19.01
CA GLU A 237 6.89 -17.07 -20.46
C GLU A 237 5.58 -16.43 -20.92
N VAL A 238 4.44 -16.86 -20.39
CA VAL A 238 3.13 -16.26 -20.70
C VAL A 238 3.11 -14.78 -20.32
N ILE A 239 3.62 -14.44 -19.14
CA ILE A 239 3.71 -13.06 -18.67
C ILE A 239 4.61 -12.24 -19.59
N MET A 240 5.80 -12.73 -19.95
CA MET A 240 6.70 -12.02 -20.84
C MET A 240 6.11 -11.83 -22.25
N ASN A 241 5.36 -12.81 -22.75
CA ASN A 241 4.65 -12.69 -24.02
C ASN A 241 3.53 -11.64 -23.96
N ASN A 242 2.80 -11.55 -22.85
CA ASN A 242 1.81 -10.50 -22.62
C ASN A 242 2.45 -9.11 -22.52
N VAL A 243 3.55 -8.97 -21.78
CA VAL A 243 4.30 -7.70 -21.64
C VAL A 243 4.77 -7.21 -23.00
N ARG A 244 5.44 -8.07 -23.79
CA ARG A 244 5.88 -7.73 -25.16
C ARG A 244 4.68 -7.40 -26.05
N GLY A 245 3.66 -8.26 -26.05
CA GLY A 245 2.50 -8.13 -26.91
C GLY A 245 1.67 -6.88 -26.63
N THR A 246 1.53 -6.46 -25.37
CA THR A 246 0.82 -5.24 -24.99
C THR A 246 1.68 -3.99 -25.22
N THR A 247 2.99 -4.07 -24.96
CA THR A 247 3.95 -2.99 -25.31
C THR A 247 3.99 -2.72 -26.82
N GLU A 248 3.87 -3.75 -27.67
CA GLU A 248 3.87 -3.56 -29.12
C GLU A 248 2.57 -2.96 -29.66
N ARG A 249 1.44 -3.14 -28.95
CA ARG A 249 0.11 -2.67 -29.39
C ARG A 249 -0.14 -1.19 -29.08
N ILE A 250 0.56 -0.61 -28.11
CA ILE A 250 0.41 0.81 -27.82
C ILE A 250 1.10 1.64 -28.92
N GLY A 251 0.44 2.73 -29.33
CA GLY A 251 0.97 3.58 -30.40
C GLY A 251 2.21 4.35 -29.98
N ASP A 252 2.23 4.82 -28.73
CA ASP A 252 3.35 5.54 -28.14
C ASP A 252 4.06 4.66 -27.12
N LYS A 253 5.37 4.50 -27.26
CA LYS A 253 6.23 3.62 -26.44
C LYS A 253 7.23 4.42 -25.61
N ASN A 254 7.15 5.75 -25.56
CA ASN A 254 8.07 6.52 -24.71
C ASN A 254 7.66 6.50 -23.23
N VAL A 255 6.37 6.30 -22.92
CA VAL A 255 5.87 6.21 -21.55
C VAL A 255 5.10 4.91 -21.36
N ILE A 256 5.61 4.04 -20.50
CA ILE A 256 4.99 2.77 -20.12
C ILE A 256 4.57 2.86 -18.67
N VAL A 257 3.30 2.62 -18.39
CA VAL A 257 2.82 2.30 -17.04
C VAL A 257 2.39 0.84 -17.08
N LEU A 258 3.24 -0.02 -16.49
CA LEU A 258 3.05 -1.46 -16.47
C LEU A 258 2.25 -1.87 -15.24
N LEU A 259 1.11 -2.53 -15.45
CA LEU A 259 0.37 -3.20 -14.37
C LEU A 259 0.91 -4.62 -14.14
N MET A 260 1.22 -4.91 -12.88
CA MET A 260 1.52 -6.22 -12.30
C MET A 260 0.69 -6.41 -11.02
N HIS A 261 0.57 -7.64 -10.51
CA HIS A 261 0.00 -7.90 -9.17
C HIS A 261 0.94 -8.79 -8.34
N GLU A 262 1.04 -8.53 -7.03
CA GLU A 262 1.82 -9.38 -6.11
C GLU A 262 1.03 -10.58 -5.56
N THR A 263 0.01 -11.04 -6.29
CA THR A 263 -0.87 -12.14 -5.88
C THR A 263 -0.39 -13.51 -6.37
N LYS A 264 0.56 -13.54 -7.33
CA LYS A 264 1.00 -14.72 -8.08
C LYS A 264 2.50 -14.92 -8.01
N ALA A 265 2.94 -16.17 -7.85
CA ALA A 265 4.36 -16.49 -7.79
C ALA A 265 5.04 -16.23 -9.16
N ALA A 266 4.38 -16.64 -10.24
CA ALA A 266 4.86 -16.43 -11.60
C ALA A 266 5.10 -14.94 -11.92
N THR A 267 4.29 -14.02 -11.39
CA THR A 267 4.53 -12.57 -11.54
C THR A 267 5.78 -12.11 -10.83
N ALA A 268 6.01 -12.54 -9.59
CA ALA A 268 7.23 -12.23 -8.86
C ALA A 268 8.48 -12.79 -9.58
N GLU A 269 8.37 -14.00 -10.14
CA GLU A 269 9.43 -14.65 -10.91
C GLU A 269 9.68 -13.99 -12.27
N ALA A 270 8.67 -13.37 -12.89
CA ALA A 270 8.80 -12.66 -14.15
C ALA A 270 9.45 -11.26 -14.01
N LEU A 271 9.36 -10.64 -12.83
CA LEU A 271 9.91 -9.31 -12.57
C LEU A 271 11.37 -9.08 -13.01
N PRO A 272 12.37 -9.96 -12.71
CA PRO A 272 13.73 -9.76 -13.21
C PRO A 272 13.79 -9.70 -14.74
N HIS A 273 13.05 -10.56 -15.44
CA HIS A 273 12.98 -10.57 -16.90
C HIS A 273 12.31 -9.33 -17.49
N ILE A 274 11.31 -8.79 -16.79
CA ILE A 274 10.65 -7.52 -17.15
C ILE A 274 11.65 -6.36 -17.04
N ILE A 275 12.41 -6.29 -15.95
CA ILE A 275 13.44 -5.27 -15.75
C ILE A 275 14.50 -5.36 -16.85
N GLU A 276 15.01 -6.57 -17.13
CA GLU A 276 15.99 -6.80 -18.19
C GLU A 276 15.47 -6.42 -19.58
N TYR A 277 14.21 -6.75 -19.88
CA TYR A 277 13.57 -6.41 -21.15
C TYR A 277 13.49 -4.90 -21.37
N TYR A 278 12.97 -4.14 -20.40
CA TYR A 278 12.87 -2.69 -20.54
C TYR A 278 14.24 -2.00 -20.50
N SER A 279 15.16 -2.48 -19.67
CA SER A 279 16.56 -1.99 -19.66
C SER A 279 17.23 -2.19 -21.02
N GLY A 280 17.09 -3.37 -21.62
CA GLY A 280 17.64 -3.68 -22.94
C GLY A 280 17.04 -2.84 -24.08
N LEU A 281 15.83 -2.31 -23.90
CA LEU A 281 15.17 -1.39 -24.82
C LEU A 281 15.53 0.09 -24.57
N GLY A 282 16.38 0.37 -23.59
CA GLY A 282 16.84 1.70 -23.21
C GLY A 282 15.83 2.50 -22.38
N TYR A 283 14.94 1.84 -21.65
CA TYR A 283 14.04 2.54 -20.73
C TYR A 283 14.73 2.88 -19.42
N GLU A 284 14.39 4.05 -18.91
CA GLU A 284 14.65 4.47 -17.55
C GLU A 284 13.49 4.06 -16.65
N PHE A 285 13.77 3.73 -15.39
CA PHE A 285 12.74 3.36 -14.43
C PHE A 285 12.32 4.57 -13.60
N GLY A 286 11.01 4.82 -13.54
CA GLY A 286 10.41 5.90 -12.77
C GLY A 286 9.42 5.38 -11.73
N ILE A 287 9.24 6.15 -10.66
CA ILE A 287 8.16 5.95 -9.68
C ILE A 287 7.17 7.12 -9.71
N LEU A 288 5.96 6.82 -9.29
CA LEU A 288 4.87 7.78 -9.11
C LEU A 288 4.92 8.31 -7.68
N ASP A 289 5.39 9.54 -7.49
CA ASP A 289 5.36 10.20 -6.19
C ASP A 289 5.41 11.73 -6.36
N SER A 290 5.31 12.47 -5.26
CA SER A 290 5.66 13.89 -5.20
C SER A 290 7.17 14.06 -5.45
N PRO A 291 7.60 14.99 -6.33
CA PRO A 291 9.01 15.35 -6.45
C PRO A 291 9.65 15.87 -5.14
N LYS A 292 8.83 16.30 -4.18
CA LYS A 292 9.26 16.70 -2.83
C LYS A 292 9.41 15.52 -1.85
N GLY A 293 9.08 14.31 -2.30
CA GLY A 293 9.03 13.09 -1.47
C GLY A 293 7.92 13.11 -0.42
N TRP A 294 7.86 12.02 0.36
CA TRP A 294 6.85 11.75 1.38
C TRP A 294 7.05 12.49 2.71
N HIS A 295 8.12 13.29 2.85
CA HIS A 295 8.50 13.96 4.11
C HIS A 295 8.20 15.47 4.16
N GLU A 296 7.75 16.09 3.05
CA GLU A 296 7.70 17.56 2.93
C GLU A 296 6.28 18.13 2.82
N ARG A 297 5.28 17.56 3.51
CA ARG A 297 3.94 18.15 3.61
C ARG A 297 3.42 18.20 5.03
#